data_AF-A0A0C2CGW5-F1
#
_entry.id   AF-A0A0C2CGW5-F1
#
_cell.length_a   1.000
_cell.length_b   1.000
_cell.length_c   1.000
_cell.angle_alpha   90.00
_cell.angle_beta   90.00
_cell.angle_gamma   90.00
#
_symmetry.space_group_name_H-M   'P 1'
#
loop_
_entity.id
_entity.type
_entity.pdbx_description
1 polymer ?
#
loop_
_entity_poly.entity_id
_entity_poly.type
_entity_poly.pdbx_seq_one_letter_code
_entity_poly.pdbx_strand_id
1 'polypeptide(L)'
;MDRYNSSIGQYTMIKHEREPLSNPINPCRYKLLAVTHREWEVDGLNSLQYKLLNIMLTPLYTHILVDLLEDEERPITNKLFC
;
A
#
# COMPACT_ATOMS: atom_id res chain seq x y z
N MET A 1 -16.35 -1.72 -19.26
CA MET A 1 -14.93 -1.59 -19.64
C MET A 1 -14.21 -1.53 -18.30
N ASP A 2 -13.38 -2.47 -17.83
CA ASP A 2 -12.38 -3.27 -18.55
C ASP A 2 -11.93 -4.45 -17.67
N ARG A 3 -12.42 -5.67 -17.94
CA ARG A 3 -11.66 -6.86 -17.55
C ARG A 3 -11.16 -7.48 -18.84
N TYR A 4 -9.83 -7.56 -18.98
CA TYR A 4 -9.23 -8.30 -20.07
C TYR A 4 -9.74 -9.74 -20.07
N ASN A 5 -9.80 -10.35 -21.25
CA ASN A 5 -10.23 -11.73 -21.39
C ASN A 5 -9.45 -12.62 -20.41
N SER A 6 -10.17 -13.48 -19.70
CA SER A 6 -9.58 -14.41 -18.74
C SER A 6 -8.58 -15.37 -19.37
N SER A 7 -8.56 -15.55 -20.70
CA SER A 7 -7.49 -16.31 -21.36
C SER A 7 -6.15 -15.55 -21.46
N ILE A 8 -6.17 -14.21 -21.34
CA ILE A 8 -5.00 -13.33 -21.52
C ILE A 8 -4.53 -12.76 -20.18
N GLY A 9 -5.46 -12.41 -19.28
CA GLY A 9 -5.18 -11.69 -18.04
C GLY A 9 -4.89 -12.56 -16.81
N GLN A 10 -4.49 -13.83 -16.99
CA GLN A 10 -4.18 -14.70 -15.85
C GLN A 10 -2.79 -14.38 -15.29
N TYR A 11 -2.67 -14.34 -13.97
CA TYR A 11 -1.41 -14.20 -13.26
C TYR A 11 -1.36 -15.17 -12.08
N THR A 12 -0.15 -15.56 -11.69
CA THR A 12 0.08 -16.44 -10.55
C THR A 12 0.78 -15.66 -9.46
N MET A 13 0.19 -15.64 -8.26
CA MET A 13 0.86 -15.10 -7.08
C MET A 13 2.01 -16.04 -6.69
N ILE A 14 3.21 -15.50 -6.50
CA ILE A 14 4.32 -16.24 -5.89
C ILE A 14 3.88 -16.64 -4.47
N LYS A 15 4.15 -17.87 -4.06
CA LYS A 15 3.75 -18.35 -2.73
C LYS A 15 4.60 -17.68 -1.66
N HIS A 16 3.95 -17.17 -0.62
CA HIS A 16 4.57 -16.62 0.58
C HIS A 16 3.97 -17.32 1.80
N GLU A 17 4.68 -17.36 2.93
CA GLU A 17 4.12 -17.88 4.17
C GLU A 17 2.89 -17.04 4.57
N ARG A 18 1.82 -17.72 5.00
CA ARG A 18 0.62 -17.03 5.51
C ARG A 18 0.97 -16.42 6.86
N GLU A 19 1.31 -15.14 6.85
CA GLU A 19 1.52 -14.39 8.07
C GLU A 19 0.16 -14.01 8.68
N PRO A 20 -0.20 -14.53 9.88
CA PRO A 20 -1.50 -14.26 10.50
C PRO A 20 -1.72 -12.77 10.82
N LEU A 21 -0.64 -12.01 10.98
CA LEU A 21 -0.69 -10.56 11.20
C LEU A 21 -1.04 -9.76 9.94
N SER A 22 -0.69 -10.25 8.74
CA SER A 22 -0.74 -9.45 7.51
C SER A 22 -2.12 -9.48 6.82
N ASN A 23 -2.91 -10.54 7.01
CA ASN A 23 -4.24 -10.64 6.38
C ASN A 23 -5.36 -11.10 7.34
N PRO A 24 -5.59 -10.42 8.47
CA PRO A 24 -6.77 -10.65 9.29
C PRO A 24 -8.03 -10.13 8.58
N ILE A 25 -9.20 -10.61 9.04
CA ILE A 25 -10.48 -9.99 8.65
C ILE A 25 -10.40 -8.50 9.02
N ASN A 26 -10.68 -7.61 8.07
CA ASN A 26 -10.73 -6.16 8.32
C ASN A 26 -12.12 -5.78 8.89
N PRO A 27 -12.26 -5.54 10.21
CA PRO A 27 -13.54 -5.18 10.81
C PRO A 27 -14.02 -3.78 10.38
N CYS A 28 -13.11 -2.95 9.88
CA CYS A 28 -13.33 -1.54 9.61
C CYS A 28 -13.58 -1.22 8.13
N ARG A 29 -13.75 -2.25 7.29
CA ARG A 29 -13.89 -2.11 5.84
C ARG A 29 -14.89 -1.03 5.39
N TYR A 30 -16.05 -0.94 6.04
CA TYR A 30 -17.09 0.01 5.65
C TYR A 30 -16.76 1.45 6.08
N LYS A 31 -16.10 1.61 7.23
CA LYS A 31 -15.60 2.92 7.69
C LYS A 31 -14.52 3.43 6.73
N LEU A 32 -13.57 2.57 6.36
CA LEU A 32 -12.52 2.91 5.40
C LEU A 32 -13.11 3.37 4.05
N LEU A 33 -14.04 2.62 3.48
CA LEU A 33 -14.70 3.00 2.22
C LEU A 33 -15.37 4.38 2.27
N ALA A 34 -16.04 4.70 3.39
CA ALA A 34 -16.68 6.00 3.57
C ALA A 34 -15.67 7.15 3.71
N VAL A 35 -14.54 6.88 4.38
CA VAL A 35 -13.50 7.88 4.60
C VAL A 35 -12.69 8.12 3.33
N THR A 36 -12.38 7.09 2.55
CA THR A 36 -11.65 7.23 1.27
C THR A 36 -12.33 8.21 0.32
N HIS A 37 -13.67 8.25 0.26
CA HIS A 37 -14.40 9.20 -0.59
C HIS A 37 -14.12 10.68 -0.20
N ARG A 38 -13.70 10.95 1.03
CA ARG A 38 -13.38 12.30 1.50
C ARG A 38 -11.88 12.59 1.42
N GLU A 39 -11.06 11.62 1.79
CA GLU A 39 -9.61 11.84 1.95
C GLU A 39 -8.82 11.76 0.63
N TRP A 40 -9.34 11.10 -0.41
CA TRP A 40 -8.55 10.82 -1.63
C TRP A 40 -8.00 12.07 -2.37
N GLU A 41 -8.59 13.25 -2.15
CA GLU A 41 -8.14 14.51 -2.75
C GLU A 41 -7.00 15.17 -1.96
N VAL A 42 -6.90 14.89 -0.67
CA VAL A 42 -5.97 15.56 0.27
C VAL A 42 -4.86 14.63 0.77
N ASP A 43 -5.09 13.32 0.73
CA ASP A 43 -4.15 12.29 1.17
C ASP A 43 -3.73 11.40 -0.02
N GLY A 44 -2.46 11.52 -0.43
CA GLY A 44 -1.91 10.83 -1.59
C GLY A 44 -0.54 11.38 -2.01
N LEU A 45 -0.33 11.53 -3.31
CA LEU A 45 0.96 12.01 -3.86
C LEU A 45 1.33 13.44 -3.41
N ASN A 46 0.32 14.25 -3.07
CA ASN A 46 0.49 15.62 -2.57
C ASN A 46 0.92 15.70 -1.10
N SER A 47 0.59 14.69 -0.28
CA SER A 47 0.91 14.64 1.15
C SER A 47 2.07 13.71 1.48
N LEU A 48 2.53 12.89 0.53
CA LEU A 48 3.53 11.84 0.74
C LEU A 48 4.85 12.38 1.32
N GLN A 49 5.19 11.94 2.54
CA GLN A 49 6.47 12.18 3.19
C GLN A 49 7.30 10.91 3.22
N TYR A 50 8.56 11.00 2.81
CA TYR A 50 9.52 9.90 2.88
C TYR A 50 10.93 10.45 2.89
N LYS A 51 11.88 9.66 3.37
CA LYS A 51 13.31 9.97 3.31
C LYS A 51 14.01 8.99 2.40
N LEU A 52 14.70 9.51 1.39
CA LEU A 52 15.56 8.70 0.54
C LEU A 52 16.81 8.27 1.32
N LEU A 53 17.02 6.96 1.45
CA LEU A 53 18.18 6.39 2.14
C LEU A 53 19.28 6.00 1.16
N ASN A 54 18.93 5.36 0.04
CA ASN A 54 19.91 4.90 -0.95
C ASN A 54 19.28 4.72 -2.34
N ILE A 55 20.07 4.91 -3.39
CA ILE A 55 19.74 4.56 -4.77
C ILE A 55 20.86 3.68 -5.33
N MET A 56 20.51 2.50 -5.83
CA MET A 56 21.43 1.61 -6.53
C MET A 56 20.92 1.28 -7.92
N LEU A 57 21.72 1.60 -8.93
CA LEU A 57 21.47 1.21 -10.32
C LEU A 57 22.02 -0.19 -10.55
N THR A 58 21.14 -1.15 -10.85
CA THR A 58 21.53 -2.50 -11.23
C THR A 58 21.23 -2.72 -12.72
N PRO A 59 21.80 -3.75 -13.36
CA PRO A 59 21.56 -4.00 -14.78
C PRO A 59 20.10 -4.23 -15.16
N LEU A 60 19.26 -4.73 -14.24
CA LEU A 60 17.87 -5.11 -14.52
C LEU A 60 16.83 -4.24 -13.81
N TYR A 61 17.21 -3.49 -12.79
CA TYR A 61 16.30 -2.63 -12.02
C TYR A 61 17.05 -1.53 -11.27
N THR A 62 16.32 -0.52 -10.82
CA THR A 62 16.84 0.49 -9.87
C THR A 62 16.28 0.19 -8.50
N HIS A 63 17.16 0.00 -7.52
CA HIS A 63 16.77 -0.17 -6.13
C HIS A 63 16.74 1.19 -5.44
N ILE A 64 15.57 1.61 -4.97
CA ILE A 64 15.39 2.85 -4.22
C ILE A 64 14.99 2.44 -2.81
N LEU A 65 15.90 2.65 -1.85
CA LEU A 65 15.65 2.40 -0.44
C LEU A 65 15.14 3.69 0.20
N VAL A 66 13.97 3.63 0.81
CA VAL A 66 13.32 4.77 1.47
C VAL A 66 12.90 4.42 2.88
N ASP A 67 12.87 5.42 3.75
CA ASP A 67 12.20 5.39 5.04
C ASP A 67 10.85 6.09 4.90
N LEU A 68 9.78 5.39 5.28
CA LEU A 68 8.40 5.86 5.20
C LEU A 68 7.92 6.51 6.51
N LEU A 69 8.81 6.66 7.51
CA LEU A 69 8.48 7.25 8.81
C LEU A 69 7.34 6.50 9.52
N GLU A 70 7.30 5.17 9.36
CA GLU A 70 6.18 4.33 9.80
C GLU A 70 5.93 4.44 11.32
N ASP A 71 6.99 4.58 12.12
CA ASP A 71 6.87 4.73 13.57
C ASP A 71 6.09 5.98 14.00
N GLU A 72 6.13 7.04 13.18
CA GLU A 72 5.44 8.31 13.43
C GLU A 72 4.01 8.29 12.87
N GLU A 73 3.82 7.75 11.67
CA GLU A 73 2.55 7.80 10.93
C GLU A 73 1.56 6.69 11.33
N ARG A 74 2.05 5.49 11.65
CA ARG A 74 1.20 4.32 11.95
C ARG A 74 0.30 4.51 13.18
N PRO A 75 0.75 5.14 14.29
CA PRO A 75 -0.12 5.43 15.43
C PRO A 75 -1.26 6.41 15.10
N ILE A 76 -1.03 7.37 14.20
CA ILE A 76 -2.02 8.37 13.78
C ILE A 76 -3.08 7.73 12.90
N THR A 77 -2.63 7.03 11.86
CA THR A 77 -3.49 6.32 10.91
C THR A 77 -4.37 5.29 11.60
N ASN A 78 -3.82 4.49 12.51
CA ASN A 78 -4.62 3.52 13.27
C ASN A 78 -5.72 4.23 14.09
N LYS A 79 -5.40 5.29 14.84
CA LYS A 79 -6.42 6.03 15.61
C LYS A 79 -7.52 6.62 14.72
N LEU A 80 -7.16 7.11 13.54
CA LEU A 80 -8.10 7.78 12.64
C LEU A 80 -9.03 6.79 11.94
N PHE A 81 -8.46 5.73 11.38
CA PHE A 81 -9.18 4.81 10.51
C PHE A 81 -9.63 3.55 11.27
N CYS A 82 -8.72 2.85 11.96
CA CYS A 82 -8.89 1.77 12.94
C CYS A 82 -7.51 1.29 13.44
#